data_AF-A0A0F8UL30-F1
#
_entry.id   AF-A0A0F8UL30-F1
#
_cell.length_a   1.000
_cell.length_b   1.000
_cell.length_c   1.000
_cell.angle_alpha   90.00
_cell.angle_beta   90.00
_cell.angle_gamma   90.00
#
_symmetry.space_group_name_H-M   'P 1'
#
loop_
_entity.id
_entity.type
_entity.pdbx_description
1 polymer ?
#
loop_
_entity_poly.entity_id
_entity_poly.type
_entity_poly.pdbx_seq_one_letter_code
_entity_poly.pdbx_strand_id
1 'polypeptide(L)'
;MYPEGKSTDLSPAGTGYTTIIRNNIIVNTLKRKKDPRGTGYCVINYLPGTHTFVLQNNCLYNNEAGDYINTESKSDIYANPLFADPKNQDYHLRSTGGRWNGKSWVKDRISSPCIDAGYSSSDYSNEPEDNGERVNIGRYGNTEEASRSGVMPGYVAWWHQVVPFRTLMRIFFFNIF
;
A
#
# COMPACT_ATOMS: atom_id res chain seq x y z
N MET A 1 25.49 -25.26 33.61
CA MET A 1 26.37 -25.60 32.48
C MET A 1 26.07 -24.60 31.38
N TYR A 2 26.93 -23.60 31.19
CA TYR A 2 26.80 -22.65 30.09
C TYR A 2 27.19 -23.38 28.80
N PRO A 3 26.43 -23.28 27.70
CA PRO A 3 26.81 -23.96 26.47
C PRO A 3 28.12 -23.36 25.96
N GLU A 4 29.11 -24.25 25.79
CA GLU A 4 30.44 -23.94 25.29
C GLU A 4 30.38 -23.41 23.85
N GLY A 5 30.88 -22.19 23.66
CA GLY A 5 31.96 -21.90 22.70
C GLY A 5 31.79 -22.14 21.20
N LYS A 6 30.68 -22.68 20.69
CA LYS A 6 30.41 -22.75 19.25
C LYS A 6 29.37 -21.71 18.86
N SER A 7 29.86 -20.58 18.34
CA SER A 7 29.06 -19.73 17.47
C SER A 7 28.64 -20.57 16.27
N THR A 8 27.41 -21.07 16.25
CA THR A 8 26.84 -21.64 15.03
C THR A 8 26.75 -20.49 14.04
N ASP A 9 27.58 -20.55 12.99
CA ASP A 9 27.42 -19.65 11.87
C ASP A 9 26.09 -19.96 11.20
N LEU A 10 25.08 -19.15 11.51
CA LEU A 10 23.75 -19.22 10.92
C LEU A 10 23.67 -18.36 9.65
N SER A 11 24.81 -17.86 9.15
CA SER A 11 24.85 -17.12 7.90
C SER A 11 24.42 -18.05 6.76
N PRO A 12 23.50 -17.62 5.90
CA PRO A 12 23.08 -18.41 4.76
C PRO A 12 24.28 -18.80 3.90
N ALA A 13 24.49 -20.11 3.71
CA ALA A 13 25.54 -20.63 2.83
C ALA A 13 25.10 -20.46 1.36
N GLY A 14 25.55 -19.39 0.69
CA GLY A 14 25.26 -19.11 -0.72
C GLY A 14 25.17 -17.61 -1.03
N THR A 15 25.00 -17.27 -2.31
CA THR A 15 24.75 -15.90 -2.79
C THR A 15 23.47 -15.85 -3.63
N GLY A 16 22.83 -14.68 -3.69
CA GLY A 16 21.71 -14.44 -4.62
C GLY A 16 20.30 -14.66 -4.05
N TYR A 17 20.11 -14.52 -2.74
CA TYR A 17 18.77 -14.64 -2.14
C TYR A 17 17.94 -13.40 -2.47
N THR A 18 16.74 -13.61 -3.02
CA THR A 18 15.83 -12.51 -3.39
C THR A 18 14.52 -12.63 -2.65
N THR A 19 14.13 -11.57 -1.96
CA THR A 19 12.79 -11.42 -1.36
C THR A 19 12.02 -10.38 -2.16
N ILE A 20 10.82 -10.74 -2.60
CA ILE A 20 9.91 -9.86 -3.33
C ILE A 20 8.85 -9.36 -2.36
N ILE A 21 8.69 -8.04 -2.25
CA ILE A 21 7.69 -7.38 -1.40
C ILE A 21 6.85 -6.48 -2.30
N ARG A 22 5.62 -6.90 -2.57
CA ARG A 22 4.70 -6.20 -3.47
C ARG A 22 3.31 -6.03 -2.86
N ASN A 23 2.65 -4.93 -3.20
CA ASN A 23 1.25 -4.66 -2.84
C ASN A 23 1.00 -4.69 -1.32
N ASN A 24 2.02 -4.37 -0.50
CA ASN A 24 1.87 -4.33 0.94
C ASN A 24 1.56 -2.91 1.42
N ILE A 25 0.88 -2.81 2.56
CA ILE A 25 0.75 -1.55 3.30
C ILE A 25 1.59 -1.68 4.58
N ILE A 26 2.60 -0.82 4.74
CA ILE A 26 3.50 -0.81 5.89
C ILE A 26 3.42 0.55 6.57
N VAL A 27 2.80 0.59 7.74
CA VAL A 27 2.49 1.85 8.42
C VAL A 27 2.79 1.79 9.91
N ASN A 28 3.07 2.95 10.49
CA ASN A 28 3.22 3.12 11.93
C ASN A 28 4.28 2.20 12.55
N THR A 29 5.37 1.92 11.82
CA THR A 29 6.50 1.20 12.40
C THR A 29 7.09 2.02 13.55
N LEU A 30 7.49 1.32 14.62
CA LEU A 30 8.09 1.92 15.80
C LEU A 30 9.48 1.37 16.03
N LYS A 31 10.34 2.17 16.65
CA LYS A 31 11.61 1.68 17.20
C LYS A 31 11.33 0.67 18.30
N ARG A 32 12.21 -0.32 18.44
CA ARG A 32 12.16 -1.28 19.55
C ARG A 32 12.35 -0.57 20.88
N LYS A 33 11.70 -1.05 21.95
CA LYS A 33 11.90 -0.52 23.31
C LYS A 33 13.29 -0.84 23.87
N LYS A 34 13.85 -1.99 23.49
CA LYS A 34 15.20 -2.42 23.82
C LYS A 34 16.03 -2.40 22.53
N ASP A 35 17.23 -1.82 22.60
CA ASP A 35 18.16 -1.67 21.48
C ASP A 35 17.52 -0.97 20.26
N PRO A 36 17.05 0.29 20.39
CA PRO A 36 16.26 0.99 19.36
C PRO A 36 17.05 1.36 18.10
N ARG A 37 18.39 1.40 18.18
CA ARG A 37 19.24 1.88 17.09
C ARG A 37 19.08 1.00 15.85
N GLY A 38 18.84 1.61 14.69
CA GLY A 38 18.66 0.89 13.43
C GLY A 38 17.36 0.08 13.34
N THR A 39 16.31 0.47 14.07
CA THR A 39 14.98 -0.17 14.03
C THR A 39 13.90 0.87 13.71
N GLY A 40 12.69 0.42 13.36
CA GLY A 40 11.55 1.30 13.05
C GLY A 40 11.45 1.72 11.58
N TYR A 41 12.23 1.11 10.68
CA TYR A 41 12.06 1.24 9.23
C TYR A 41 11.01 0.25 8.71
N CYS A 42 10.51 0.44 7.50
CA CYS A 42 9.60 -0.52 6.85
C CYS A 42 10.31 -1.83 6.51
N VAL A 43 11.42 -1.74 5.76
CA VAL A 43 12.23 -2.90 5.36
C VAL A 43 13.70 -2.59 5.58
N ILE A 44 14.41 -3.55 6.20
CA ILE A 44 15.84 -3.43 6.47
C ILE A 44 16.53 -4.65 5.88
N ASN A 45 17.47 -4.41 4.97
CA ASN A 45 18.37 -5.46 4.50
C ASN A 45 19.65 -5.45 5.35
N TYR A 46 19.72 -6.39 6.30
CA TYR A 46 20.90 -6.57 7.15
C TYR A 46 22.07 -7.27 6.45
N LEU A 47 21.83 -7.92 5.30
CA LEU A 47 22.82 -8.72 4.57
C LEU A 47 22.88 -8.34 3.07
N PRO A 48 23.14 -7.06 2.73
CA PRO A 48 23.06 -6.59 1.35
C PRO A 48 24.09 -7.21 0.40
N GLY A 49 25.16 -7.83 0.92
CA GLY A 49 26.14 -8.56 0.09
C GLY A 49 25.62 -9.88 -0.47
N THR A 50 24.59 -10.48 0.12
CA THR A 50 24.06 -11.79 -0.28
C THR A 50 22.55 -11.80 -0.53
N HIS A 51 21.82 -10.78 -0.06
CA HIS A 51 20.37 -10.67 -0.15
C HIS A 51 19.96 -9.42 -0.92
N THR A 52 18.96 -9.57 -1.79
CA THR A 52 18.31 -8.50 -2.53
C THR A 52 16.83 -8.43 -2.16
N PHE A 53 16.32 -7.22 -1.99
CA PHE A 53 14.89 -6.96 -1.85
C PHE A 53 14.38 -6.29 -3.12
N VAL A 54 13.35 -6.88 -3.72
CA VAL A 54 12.60 -6.29 -4.85
C VAL A 54 11.31 -5.74 -4.29
N LEU A 55 11.25 -4.42 -4.15
CA LEU A 55 10.15 -3.66 -3.57
C LEU A 55 9.35 -3.02 -4.70
N GLN A 56 8.05 -3.35 -4.83
CA GLN A 56 7.22 -2.74 -5.87
C GLN A 56 5.78 -2.49 -5.42
N ASN A 57 5.26 -1.29 -5.70
CA ASN A 57 3.87 -0.91 -5.44
C ASN A 57 3.42 -1.21 -3.99
N ASN A 58 4.27 -0.93 -3.01
CA ASN A 58 3.88 -0.90 -1.60
C ASN A 58 3.36 0.48 -1.21
N CYS A 59 2.56 0.59 -0.15
CA CYS A 59 2.16 1.87 0.45
C CYS A 59 2.81 2.02 1.82
N LEU A 60 3.59 3.08 2.01
CA LEU A 60 4.32 3.37 3.23
C LEU A 60 3.79 4.66 3.85
N TYR A 61 3.54 4.66 5.16
CA TYR A 61 3.02 5.86 5.84
C TYR A 61 3.34 5.89 7.32
N ASN A 62 3.81 7.06 7.79
CA ASN A 62 4.00 7.38 9.21
C ASN A 62 4.93 6.40 9.94
N ASN A 63 6.08 6.09 9.33
CA ASN A 63 7.06 5.13 9.85
C ASN A 63 8.19 5.86 10.58
N GLU A 64 8.47 5.48 11.82
CA GLU A 64 9.26 6.28 12.79
C GLU A 64 10.71 6.55 12.36
N ALA A 65 11.37 5.59 11.71
CA ALA A 65 12.79 5.72 11.36
C ALA A 65 13.04 5.99 9.88
N GLY A 66 12.01 5.88 9.03
CA GLY A 66 12.09 6.01 7.58
C GLY A 66 11.59 4.76 6.85
N ASP A 67 11.77 4.75 5.54
CA ASP A 67 11.21 3.68 4.70
C ASP A 67 12.17 2.48 4.64
N TYR A 68 13.39 2.69 4.17
CA TYR A 68 14.30 1.59 3.82
C TYR A 68 15.74 1.80 4.28
N ILE A 69 16.41 0.68 4.59
CA ILE A 69 17.87 0.60 4.78
C ILE A 69 18.44 -0.46 3.84
N ASN A 70 19.51 -0.10 3.11
CA ASN A 70 20.23 -0.97 2.18
C ASN A 70 19.33 -1.62 1.10
N THR A 71 18.25 -0.93 0.75
CA THR A 71 17.31 -1.26 -0.32
C THR A 71 16.50 -0.01 -0.64
N GLU A 72 15.85 0.02 -1.80
CA GLU A 72 15.03 1.15 -2.25
C GLU A 72 13.95 0.68 -3.22
N SER A 73 12.92 1.51 -3.41
CA SER A 73 11.86 1.32 -4.39
C SER A 73 11.67 2.60 -5.20
N LYS A 74 11.21 2.44 -6.44
CA LYS A 74 10.83 3.55 -7.33
C LYS A 74 9.33 3.60 -7.63
N SER A 75 8.56 2.69 -7.06
CA SER A 75 7.15 2.47 -7.43
C SER A 75 6.19 2.49 -6.24
N ASP A 76 6.71 2.70 -5.03
CA ASP A 76 5.89 2.74 -3.83
C ASP A 76 5.14 4.07 -3.69
N ILE A 77 4.07 4.03 -2.91
CA ILE A 77 3.22 5.15 -2.56
C ILE A 77 3.55 5.60 -1.14
N TYR A 78 3.74 6.90 -0.96
CA TYR A 78 4.12 7.50 0.33
C TYR A 78 2.96 8.36 0.87
N ALA A 79 1.82 7.74 1.16
CA ALA A 79 0.60 8.42 1.56
C ALA A 79 -0.22 7.60 2.54
N ASN A 80 -1.12 8.26 3.29
CA ASN A 80 -2.00 7.57 4.22
C ASN A 80 -2.88 6.56 3.45
N PRO A 81 -2.91 5.26 3.84
CA PRO A 81 -3.71 4.25 3.15
C PRO A 81 -5.22 4.44 3.34
N LEU A 82 -5.65 5.35 4.22
CA LEU A 82 -7.07 5.66 4.48
C LEU A 82 -7.87 4.39 4.83
N PHE A 83 -7.42 3.64 5.82
CA PHE A 83 -8.21 2.56 6.41
C PHE A 83 -9.54 3.08 6.95
N ALA A 84 -10.58 2.27 6.82
CA ALA A 84 -11.93 2.56 7.29
C ALA A 84 -11.95 2.88 8.81
N ASP A 85 -11.56 1.89 9.62
CA ASP A 85 -11.53 1.98 11.08
C ASP A 85 -10.49 1.01 11.68
N PRO A 86 -9.20 1.38 11.66
CA PRO A 86 -8.13 0.50 12.14
C PRO A 86 -8.21 0.23 13.65
N LYS A 87 -8.90 1.07 14.45
CA LYS A 87 -9.08 0.83 15.89
C LYS A 87 -9.96 -0.38 16.16
N ASN A 88 -10.93 -0.62 15.27
CA ASN A 88 -11.81 -1.78 15.31
C ASN A 88 -11.39 -2.87 14.30
N GLN A 89 -10.13 -2.83 13.85
CA GLN A 89 -9.54 -3.81 12.92
C GLN A 89 -10.20 -3.85 11.53
N ASP A 90 -10.93 -2.80 11.14
CA ASP A 90 -11.43 -2.62 9.77
C ASP A 90 -10.36 -1.92 8.92
N TYR A 91 -9.57 -2.75 8.24
CA TYR A 91 -8.49 -2.32 7.35
C TYR A 91 -8.93 -2.26 5.88
N HIS A 92 -10.23 -2.31 5.59
CA HIS A 92 -10.69 -2.01 4.23
C HIS A 92 -10.32 -0.58 3.87
N LEU A 93 -10.01 -0.35 2.60
CA LEU A 93 -9.65 0.96 2.10
C LEU A 93 -10.92 1.80 1.97
N ARG A 94 -10.89 3.04 2.43
CA ARG A 94 -12.01 3.96 2.18
C ARG A 94 -12.20 4.15 0.68
N SER A 95 -13.44 4.14 0.23
CA SER A 95 -13.77 4.28 -1.20
C SER A 95 -15.07 5.04 -1.42
N THR A 96 -15.05 5.98 -2.36
CA THR A 96 -16.28 6.61 -2.89
C THR A 96 -17.11 5.65 -3.74
N GLY A 97 -16.50 4.60 -4.31
CA GLY A 97 -17.16 3.53 -5.05
C GLY A 97 -17.84 2.52 -4.13
N GLY A 98 -17.23 2.31 -2.97
CA GLY A 98 -17.76 1.54 -1.87
C GLY A 98 -16.76 0.52 -1.35
N ARG A 99 -16.74 0.34 -0.03
CA ARG A 99 -15.98 -0.69 0.65
C ARG A 99 -16.91 -1.67 1.36
N TRP A 100 -16.44 -2.88 1.57
CA TRP A 100 -17.14 -3.85 2.40
C TRP A 100 -16.98 -3.49 3.88
N ASN A 101 -18.03 -3.71 4.68
CA ASN A 101 -18.00 -3.51 6.14
C ASN A 101 -18.28 -4.79 6.93
N GLY A 102 -18.20 -5.96 6.29
CA GLY A 102 -18.59 -7.25 6.87
C GLY A 102 -20.06 -7.63 6.67
N LYS A 103 -20.90 -6.70 6.16
CA LYS A 103 -22.34 -6.94 5.94
C LYS A 103 -22.87 -6.35 4.64
N SER A 104 -22.40 -5.16 4.27
CA SER A 104 -22.88 -4.42 3.11
C SER A 104 -21.80 -3.49 2.55
N TRP A 105 -21.96 -3.09 1.30
CA TRP A 105 -21.14 -2.07 0.67
C TRP A 105 -21.52 -0.68 1.19
N VAL A 106 -20.55 0.07 1.69
CA VAL A 106 -20.74 1.45 2.20
C VAL A 106 -19.83 2.41 1.44
N LYS A 107 -20.36 3.58 1.08
CA LYS A 107 -19.60 4.62 0.38
C LYS A 107 -18.99 5.61 1.38
N ASP A 108 -17.69 5.85 1.23
CA ASP A 108 -16.97 6.89 1.96
C ASP A 108 -16.93 8.20 1.17
N ARG A 109 -16.47 9.27 1.81
CA ARG A 109 -16.33 10.60 1.18
C ARG A 109 -15.02 10.79 0.42
N ILE A 110 -14.06 9.89 0.61
CA ILE A 110 -12.71 9.96 0.05
C ILE A 110 -12.25 8.54 -0.30
N SER A 111 -11.52 8.42 -1.40
CA SER A 111 -10.91 7.15 -1.82
C SER A 111 -9.45 7.07 -1.39
N SER A 112 -9.04 5.87 -0.97
CA SER A 112 -7.66 5.55 -0.68
C SER A 112 -6.78 5.67 -1.93
N PRO A 113 -5.54 6.17 -1.81
CA PRO A 113 -4.56 6.11 -2.91
C PRO A 113 -4.06 4.68 -3.18
N CYS A 114 -4.42 3.71 -2.33
CA CYS A 114 -4.08 2.30 -2.50
C CYS A 114 -5.07 1.54 -3.37
N ILE A 115 -6.18 2.18 -3.78
CA ILE A 115 -7.15 1.56 -4.69
C ILE A 115 -6.61 1.60 -6.12
N ASP A 116 -6.74 0.50 -6.85
CA ASP A 116 -6.30 0.31 -8.24
C ASP A 116 -4.82 0.66 -8.48
N ALA A 117 -3.97 0.41 -7.47
CA ALA A 117 -2.62 0.96 -7.41
C ALA A 117 -1.50 -0.09 -7.37
N GLY A 118 -1.85 -1.37 -7.26
CA GLY A 118 -0.88 -2.44 -7.09
C GLY A 118 -0.04 -2.73 -8.32
N TYR A 119 0.83 -3.72 -8.22
CA TYR A 119 1.76 -4.12 -9.26
C TYR A 119 0.98 -4.57 -10.51
N SER A 120 1.37 -4.07 -11.69
CA SER A 120 0.57 -4.19 -12.92
C SER A 120 0.37 -5.61 -13.44
N SER A 121 1.19 -6.57 -13.01
CA SER A 121 1.03 -7.99 -13.39
C SER A 121 0.44 -8.84 -12.28
N SER A 122 -0.01 -8.23 -11.18
CA SER A 122 -0.74 -8.93 -10.14
C SER A 122 -2.18 -9.18 -10.59
N ASP A 123 -2.66 -10.37 -10.26
CA ASP A 123 -4.06 -10.74 -10.47
C ASP A 123 -4.99 -9.88 -9.59
N TYR A 124 -6.14 -9.53 -10.15
CA TYR A 124 -7.23 -8.76 -9.53
C TYR A 124 -8.60 -9.40 -9.79
N SER A 125 -8.64 -10.59 -10.40
CA SER A 125 -9.87 -11.23 -10.87
C SER A 125 -10.89 -11.54 -9.78
N ASN A 126 -10.49 -11.55 -8.51
CA ASN A 126 -11.41 -11.74 -7.38
C ASN A 126 -11.94 -10.42 -6.81
N GLU A 127 -11.46 -9.26 -7.26
CA GLU A 127 -11.98 -7.96 -6.82
C GLU A 127 -13.35 -7.66 -7.45
N PRO A 128 -14.30 -7.12 -6.68
CA PRO A 128 -15.62 -6.82 -7.19
C PRO A 128 -15.60 -5.59 -8.10
N GLU A 129 -16.41 -5.63 -9.16
CA GLU A 129 -16.62 -4.48 -10.05
C GLU A 129 -17.28 -3.29 -9.32
N ASP A 130 -16.88 -2.04 -9.60
CA ASP A 130 -15.80 -1.59 -10.48
C ASP A 130 -14.42 -1.74 -9.78
N ASN A 131 -13.43 -2.34 -10.44
CA ASN A 131 -12.08 -2.61 -9.88
C ASN A 131 -10.94 -1.92 -10.66
N GLY A 132 -11.27 -1.01 -11.59
CA GLY A 132 -10.29 -0.18 -12.29
C GLY A 132 -9.25 -0.96 -13.10
N GLU A 133 -9.50 -2.25 -13.38
CA GLU A 133 -8.60 -3.17 -14.06
C GLU A 133 -7.21 -3.29 -13.40
N ARG A 134 -7.12 -3.06 -12.08
CA ARG A 134 -5.85 -3.12 -11.35
C ARG A 134 -6.06 -3.49 -9.89
N VAL A 135 -5.23 -4.40 -9.38
CA VAL A 135 -5.32 -4.87 -7.99
C VAL A 135 -5.15 -3.72 -6.99
N ASN A 136 -5.94 -3.73 -5.93
CA ASN A 136 -5.76 -2.87 -4.76
C ASN A 136 -4.49 -3.26 -3.98
N ILE A 137 -3.77 -2.28 -3.43
CA ILE A 137 -2.66 -2.54 -2.49
C ILE A 137 -3.23 -2.90 -1.12
N GLY A 138 -2.70 -3.93 -0.47
CA GLY A 138 -2.98 -4.27 0.92
C GLY A 138 -3.76 -5.58 1.12
N ARG A 139 -4.21 -5.79 2.36
CA ARG A 139 -4.78 -7.06 2.85
C ARG A 139 -5.93 -7.62 1.99
N TYR A 140 -6.75 -6.72 1.46
CA TYR A 140 -7.97 -7.06 0.73
C TYR A 140 -7.80 -6.99 -0.79
N GLY A 141 -6.60 -6.70 -1.30
CA GLY A 141 -6.33 -6.77 -2.74
C GLY A 141 -6.53 -8.20 -3.26
N ASN A 142 -7.14 -8.31 -4.43
CA ASN A 142 -7.55 -9.56 -5.06
C ASN A 142 -8.44 -10.45 -4.17
N THR A 143 -9.41 -9.85 -3.46
CA THR A 143 -10.44 -10.58 -2.71
C THR A 143 -11.84 -10.05 -3.01
N GLU A 144 -12.86 -10.85 -2.70
CA GLU A 144 -14.29 -10.47 -2.88
C GLU A 144 -14.72 -9.27 -2.02
N GLU A 145 -13.91 -8.89 -1.03
CA GLU A 145 -14.15 -7.77 -0.13
C GLU A 145 -13.33 -6.53 -0.51
N ALA A 146 -12.55 -6.59 -1.60
CA ALA A 146 -11.75 -5.48 -2.09
C ALA A 146 -12.60 -4.23 -2.32
N SER A 147 -12.05 -3.06 -1.97
CA SER A 147 -12.80 -1.81 -2.07
C SER A 147 -12.88 -1.38 -3.52
N ARG A 148 -14.09 -1.09 -3.98
CA ARG A 148 -14.37 -0.78 -5.39
C ARG A 148 -13.76 0.55 -5.78
N SER A 149 -13.44 0.71 -7.05
CA SER A 149 -12.97 1.94 -7.65
C SER A 149 -13.99 3.06 -7.44
N GLY A 150 -13.48 4.24 -7.06
CA GLY A 150 -14.29 5.44 -6.91
C GLY A 150 -14.67 6.11 -8.23
N VAL A 151 -14.12 5.62 -9.34
CA VAL A 151 -14.44 6.08 -10.69
C VAL A 151 -15.86 5.60 -10.98
N MET A 152 -16.76 6.52 -11.31
CA MET A 152 -18.06 6.10 -11.85
C MET A 152 -17.82 5.68 -13.31
N PRO A 153 -18.27 4.49 -13.75
CA PRO A 153 -18.29 4.15 -15.16
C PRO A 153 -19.00 5.27 -15.94
N GLY A 154 -18.25 5.97 -16.80
CA GLY A 154 -18.75 7.10 -17.59
C GLY A 154 -18.25 8.50 -17.21
N TYR A 155 -17.52 8.67 -16.09
CA TYR A 155 -16.85 9.92 -15.76
C TYR A 155 -15.37 9.90 -16.21
N VAL A 156 -15.16 9.79 -17.51
CA VAL A 156 -13.83 10.05 -18.11
C VAL A 156 -13.63 11.57 -18.08
N ALA A 157 -12.79 12.05 -17.18
CA ALA A 157 -12.45 13.47 -17.16
C ALA A 157 -11.55 13.78 -18.36
N TRP A 158 -12.13 14.36 -19.42
CA TRP A 158 -11.43 14.82 -20.62
C TRP A 158 -10.49 15.98 -20.29
N TRP A 159 -9.26 15.69 -19.84
CA TRP A 159 -8.21 16.69 -19.57
C TRP A 159 -7.13 16.79 -20.64
N HIS A 160 -7.46 16.60 -21.92
CA HIS A 160 -6.52 16.90 -23.00
C HIS A 160 -7.21 17.55 -24.20
N GLN A 161 -7.40 18.87 -24.14
CA GLN A 161 -7.06 19.79 -25.24
C GLN A 161 -7.36 21.26 -24.88
N VAL A 162 -6.30 22.09 -24.91
CA VAL A 162 -6.22 23.57 -25.09
C VAL A 162 -7.00 24.44 -24.07
N VAL A 163 -6.46 25.43 -23.34
CA VAL A 163 -5.47 26.51 -23.62
C VAL A 163 -5.06 27.18 -22.27
N PRO A 164 -3.99 28.00 -22.21
CA PRO A 164 -3.51 28.60 -20.97
C PRO A 164 -4.23 29.92 -20.66
N PHE A 165 -4.93 30.04 -19.53
CA PHE A 165 -4.93 31.24 -18.67
C PHE A 165 -5.77 31.05 -17.40
N ARG A 166 -5.36 31.77 -16.34
CA ARG A 166 -5.87 31.75 -14.96
C ARG A 166 -7.37 32.00 -14.83
N THR A 167 -8.04 31.30 -13.90
CA THR A 167 -8.64 31.84 -12.65
C THR A 167 -9.50 30.75 -11.98
N LEU A 168 -9.34 30.57 -10.66
CA LEU A 168 -10.12 29.63 -9.85
C LEU A 168 -11.63 29.94 -9.90
N MET A 169 -12.46 28.92 -10.15
CA MET A 169 -13.82 28.90 -9.63
C MET A 169 -14.22 27.45 -9.31
N ARG A 170 -14.42 27.15 -8.01
CA ARG A 170 -15.04 25.91 -7.57
C ARG A 170 -16.55 26.05 -7.79
N ILE A 171 -17.13 25.26 -8.69
CA ILE A 171 -18.58 25.10 -8.83
C ILE A 171 -18.91 23.64 -8.57
N PHE A 172 -19.64 23.38 -7.49
CA PHE A 172 -20.29 22.08 -7.24
C PHE A 172 -21.60 22.07 -8.01
N PHE A 173 -21.78 21.15 -8.95
CA PHE A 173 -23.10 20.88 -9.52
C PHE A 173 -23.78 19.78 -8.69
N PHE A 174 -24.75 20.16 -7.87
CA PHE A 174 -25.86 19.28 -7.51
C PHE A 174 -26.82 19.28 -8.70
N ASN A 175 -27.13 18.11 -9.25
CA ASN A 175 -28.33 17.95 -10.06
C ASN A 175 -29.23 16.90 -9.45
N ILE A 176 -30.39 17.40 -9.05
CA ILE A 176 -31.61 16.68 -8.71
C ILE A 176 -32.16 16.11 -10.01
N PHE A 177 -32.37 14.80 -10.03
CA PHE A 177 -33.55 14.17 -10.62
C PHE A 177 -34.01 13.07 -9.66
#